data_AF-A0A7S4KLN5-F1
#
_entry.id   AF-A0A7S4KLN5-F1
#
_cell.length_a   1.000
_cell.length_b   1.000
_cell.length_c   1.000
_cell.angle_alpha   90.00
_cell.angle_beta   90.00
_cell.angle_gamma   90.00
#
_symmetry.space_group_name_H-M   'P 1'
#
loop_
_entity.id
_entity.type
_entity.pdbx_description
1 polymer ?
#
loop_
_entity_poly.entity_id
_entity_poly.type
_entity_poly.pdbx_seq_one_letter_code
_entity_poly.pdbx_strand_id
1 'polypeptide(L)'
;NFLDSKGFVEVETPILSSLAGGAAAVPFETHSRTLDEKFYLRIAPELALKKLVIGGMEKVYEIGKNFRNEGLDATHNPEFTSCEFYCAYADYKDLMDFTEELLHTLVVESVGAPQIQFTEKIQQNNGENEEEEAVYDTKILDFTPPFNRIDVWKELGVYVGEAGGSLPLPTELDTEEANLQLQNLFTQHLHLPIPSPATTPRLIDKLISHFIEPRCTQPTFLYGHPIVMSPLARESEGEGREGLVDRFELVVGGRELVNAYSELSDPEEQRRRFNMQLQDRDKGDQESHGTDETFLQALEYGLPPTAGWGMGVDRLVMFLTSKEHIRDVLAFPMVKQEKKEEKKEE
;
A
#
# COMPACT_ATOMS: atom_id res chain seq x y z
N ASN A 1 7.05 22.00 4.46
CA ASN A 1 7.40 22.49 5.82
C ASN A 1 8.05 21.43 6.71
N PHE A 2 7.31 20.40 7.17
CA PHE A 2 7.89 19.40 8.08
C PHE A 2 9.11 18.69 7.48
N LEU A 3 8.97 18.13 6.27
CA LEU A 3 10.06 17.47 5.55
C LEU A 3 11.24 18.41 5.27
N ASP A 4 10.97 19.63 4.79
CA ASP A 4 12.01 20.66 4.59
C ASP A 4 12.81 20.94 5.86
N SER A 5 12.13 21.06 7.01
CA SER A 5 12.78 21.31 8.31
C SER A 5 13.66 20.14 8.76
N LYS A 6 13.41 18.93 8.25
CA LYS A 6 14.20 17.72 8.49
C LYS A 6 15.30 17.51 7.44
N GLY A 7 15.46 18.48 6.52
CA GLY A 7 16.51 18.50 5.51
C GLY A 7 16.21 17.67 4.26
N PHE A 8 14.95 17.33 4.01
CA PHE A 8 14.56 16.70 2.75
C PHE A 8 14.54 17.73 1.61
N VAL A 9 14.83 17.26 0.39
CA VAL A 9 14.76 18.04 -0.84
C VAL A 9 13.52 17.62 -1.62
N GLU A 10 12.64 18.57 -1.93
CA GLU A 10 11.52 18.35 -2.83
C GLU A 10 12.02 18.12 -4.26
N VAL A 11 11.51 17.09 -4.92
CA VAL A 11 11.88 16.73 -6.30
C VAL A 11 10.63 16.42 -7.12
N GLU A 12 10.79 16.46 -8.45
CA GLU A 12 9.77 16.01 -9.39
C GLU A 12 10.35 14.87 -10.24
N THR A 13 9.68 13.72 -10.25
CA THR A 13 10.05 12.56 -11.05
C THR A 13 9.09 12.35 -12.24
N PRO A 14 9.50 11.62 -13.29
CA PRO A 14 8.66 11.43 -14.47
C PRO A 14 7.28 10.83 -14.17
N ILE A 15 6.21 11.49 -14.64
CA ILE A 15 4.84 10.94 -14.63
C ILE A 15 4.67 9.92 -15.76
N LEU A 16 5.29 10.15 -16.91
CA LEU A 16 5.29 9.22 -18.04
C LEU A 16 6.57 8.39 -18.01
N SER A 17 6.40 7.06 -18.04
CA SER A 17 7.51 6.11 -18.03
C SER A 17 7.32 5.04 -19.10
N SER A 18 8.41 4.47 -19.60
CA SER A 18 8.40 3.32 -20.51
C SER A 18 7.99 2.02 -19.80
N LEU A 19 8.07 1.99 -18.46
CA LEU A 19 7.67 0.88 -17.60
C LEU A 19 6.89 1.41 -16.39
N ALA A 20 5.84 0.69 -15.98
CA ALA A 20 5.18 0.90 -14.70
C ALA A 20 5.90 0.11 -13.59
N GLY A 21 6.07 0.69 -12.41
CA GLY A 21 6.74 0.07 -11.26
C GLY A 21 6.61 0.90 -9.99
N GLY A 22 7.11 0.38 -8.87
CA GLY A 22 7.03 1.03 -7.55
C GLY A 22 5.71 0.82 -6.79
N ALA A 23 4.78 0.03 -7.35
CA ALA A 23 3.58 -0.42 -6.65
C ALA A 23 3.04 -1.68 -7.35
N ALA A 24 2.09 -2.37 -6.73
CA ALA A 24 1.26 -3.36 -7.40
C ALA A 24 -0.06 -2.69 -7.81
N ALA A 25 -0.21 -2.34 -9.08
CA ALA A 25 -1.39 -1.66 -9.58
C ALA A 25 -1.49 -1.72 -11.11
N VAL A 26 -2.69 -1.82 -11.69
CA VAL A 26 -2.82 -1.81 -13.15
C VAL A 26 -2.55 -0.38 -13.68
N PRO A 27 -1.58 -0.14 -14.58
CA PRO A 27 -1.27 1.21 -15.06
C PRO A 27 -2.23 1.66 -16.18
N PHE A 28 -2.33 2.97 -16.37
CA PHE A 28 -2.88 3.54 -17.61
C PHE A 28 -1.83 3.49 -18.72
N GLU A 29 -2.20 3.00 -19.89
CA GLU A 29 -1.34 2.98 -21.09
C GLU A 29 -1.61 4.18 -22.00
N THR A 30 -0.55 4.71 -22.64
CA THR A 30 -0.60 5.72 -23.70
C THR A 30 0.48 5.47 -24.75
N HIS A 31 0.56 6.32 -25.78
CA HIS A 31 1.48 6.14 -26.90
C HIS A 31 2.17 7.45 -27.31
N SER A 32 3.50 7.45 -27.36
CA SER A 32 4.29 8.56 -27.87
C SER A 32 4.31 8.53 -29.39
N ARG A 33 3.69 9.51 -30.06
CA ARG A 33 3.67 9.59 -31.52
C ARG A 33 5.04 9.84 -32.16
N THR A 34 5.91 10.56 -31.45
CA THR A 34 7.24 10.93 -31.97
C THR A 34 8.24 9.78 -31.84
N LEU A 35 8.14 9.02 -30.75
CA LEU A 35 9.01 7.86 -30.51
C LEU A 35 8.44 6.56 -31.10
N ASP A 36 7.14 6.54 -31.39
CA ASP A 36 6.39 5.35 -31.83
C ASP A 36 6.47 4.21 -30.80
N GLU A 37 6.34 4.57 -29.52
CA GLU A 37 6.53 3.69 -28.37
C GLU A 37 5.38 3.82 -27.36
N LYS A 38 5.10 2.72 -26.65
CA LYS A 38 4.17 2.70 -25.53
C LYS A 38 4.76 3.38 -24.30
N PHE A 39 3.90 4.10 -23.58
CA PHE A 39 4.22 4.73 -22.31
C PHE A 39 3.11 4.43 -21.31
N TYR A 40 3.45 4.57 -20.04
CA TYR A 40 2.56 4.35 -18.92
C TYR A 40 2.54 5.60 -18.05
N LEU A 41 1.37 5.93 -17.50
CA LEU A 41 1.32 6.86 -16.37
C LEU A 41 1.82 6.12 -15.12
N ARG A 42 2.62 6.80 -14.31
CA ARG A 42 3.21 6.20 -13.11
C ARG A 42 2.14 5.76 -12.11
N ILE A 43 2.41 4.64 -11.46
CA ILE A 43 1.62 4.10 -10.34
C ILE A 43 2.23 4.51 -8.98
N ALA A 44 3.54 4.80 -8.95
CA ALA A 44 4.30 5.38 -7.86
C ALA A 44 5.62 6.01 -8.39
N PRO A 45 6.19 7.02 -7.72
CA PRO A 45 7.51 7.58 -8.00
C PRO A 45 8.70 6.78 -7.39
N GLU A 46 8.44 5.77 -6.56
CA GLU A 46 9.42 5.00 -5.79
C GLU A 46 10.76 4.71 -6.49
N LEU A 47 10.73 4.06 -7.67
CA LEU A 47 11.97 3.65 -8.35
C LEU A 47 12.82 4.85 -8.79
N ALA A 48 12.17 5.96 -9.15
CA ALA A 48 12.87 7.18 -9.53
C ALA A 48 13.49 7.87 -8.30
N LEU A 49 12.78 7.88 -7.17
CA LEU A 49 13.29 8.46 -5.93
C LEU A 49 14.49 7.67 -5.39
N LYS A 50 14.47 6.33 -5.44
CA LYS A 50 15.66 5.52 -5.10
C LYS A 50 16.84 5.79 -6.02
N LYS A 51 16.62 5.99 -7.33
CA LYS A 51 17.67 6.38 -8.29
C LYS A 51 18.32 7.72 -7.91
N LEU A 52 17.57 8.67 -7.34
CA LEU A 52 18.14 9.92 -6.82
C LEU A 52 19.01 9.68 -5.58
N VAL A 53 18.59 8.79 -4.69
CA VAL A 53 19.39 8.40 -3.51
C VAL A 53 20.70 7.73 -3.93
N ILE A 54 20.65 6.80 -4.91
CA ILE A 54 21.85 6.23 -5.55
C ILE A 54 22.75 7.33 -6.14
N GLY A 55 22.13 8.36 -6.73
CA GLY A 55 22.83 9.54 -7.24
C GLY A 55 23.43 10.47 -6.17
N GLY A 56 23.26 10.15 -4.88
CA GLY A 56 23.84 10.88 -3.75
C GLY A 56 22.89 11.86 -3.07
N MET A 57 21.59 11.90 -3.42
CA MET A 57 20.60 12.72 -2.72
C MET A 57 20.04 11.96 -1.52
N GLU A 58 20.64 12.17 -0.35
CA GLU A 58 20.35 11.38 0.86
C GLU A 58 18.91 11.48 1.38
N LYS A 59 18.22 12.60 1.15
CA LYS A 59 16.84 12.83 1.62
C LYS A 59 16.03 13.52 0.54
N VAL A 60 15.13 12.78 -0.09
CA VAL A 60 14.27 13.30 -1.16
C VAL A 60 12.81 13.03 -0.87
N TYR A 61 11.93 13.93 -1.29
CA TYR A 61 10.49 13.69 -1.25
C TYR A 61 9.78 14.25 -2.48
N GLU A 62 8.65 13.68 -2.82
CA GLU A 62 7.74 14.19 -3.83
C GLU A 62 6.29 14.10 -3.32
N ILE A 63 5.55 15.20 -3.45
CA ILE A 63 4.09 15.21 -3.32
C ILE A 63 3.51 15.34 -4.72
N GLY A 64 2.89 14.27 -5.23
CA GLY A 64 2.51 14.23 -6.65
C GLY A 64 1.36 13.28 -6.95
N LYS A 65 0.90 13.32 -8.20
CA LYS A 65 -0.16 12.44 -8.69
C LYS A 65 0.37 11.05 -9.03
N ASN A 66 -0.41 10.03 -8.69
CA ASN A 66 -0.28 8.65 -9.14
C ASN A 66 -1.56 8.23 -9.86
N PHE A 67 -1.43 7.27 -10.78
CA PHE A 67 -2.49 6.87 -11.69
C PHE A 67 -2.65 5.35 -11.67
N ARG A 68 -3.82 4.86 -11.25
CA ARG A 68 -4.14 3.43 -11.20
C ARG A 68 -5.43 3.16 -11.96
N ASN A 69 -5.35 2.27 -12.94
CA ASN A 69 -6.46 1.86 -13.79
C ASN A 69 -7.28 0.76 -13.13
N GLU A 70 -7.86 1.11 -11.98
CA GLU A 70 -8.59 0.22 -11.08
C GLU A 70 -10.06 0.65 -10.96
N GLY A 71 -10.83 -0.06 -10.13
CA GLY A 71 -12.21 0.29 -9.84
C GLY A 71 -12.36 1.62 -9.10
N LEU A 72 -13.53 2.24 -9.27
CA LEU A 72 -13.97 3.38 -8.46
C LEU A 72 -14.75 2.86 -7.25
N ASP A 73 -14.34 3.23 -6.04
CA ASP A 73 -15.08 2.94 -4.81
C ASP A 73 -15.04 4.11 -3.82
N ALA A 74 -15.38 3.86 -2.55
CA ALA A 74 -15.39 4.90 -1.51
C ALA A 74 -14.00 5.47 -1.21
N THR A 75 -12.93 4.74 -1.47
CA THR A 75 -11.55 5.10 -1.13
C THR A 75 -10.60 5.16 -2.32
N HIS A 76 -11.02 4.73 -3.50
CA HIS A 76 -10.19 4.68 -4.70
C HIS A 76 -10.71 5.61 -5.81
N ASN A 77 -9.81 6.48 -6.28
CA ASN A 77 -10.00 7.32 -7.47
C ASN A 77 -8.81 7.08 -8.41
N PRO A 78 -9.01 6.96 -9.74
CA PRO A 78 -7.96 6.58 -10.69
C PRO A 78 -6.75 7.51 -10.74
N GLU A 79 -6.92 8.78 -10.36
CA GLU A 79 -5.83 9.70 -10.05
C GLU A 79 -5.92 10.14 -8.59
N PHE A 80 -4.83 10.02 -7.84
CA PHE A 80 -4.77 10.40 -6.43
C PHE A 80 -3.40 11.00 -6.12
N THR A 81 -3.31 11.73 -5.03
CA THR A 81 -2.09 12.37 -4.56
C THR A 81 -1.46 11.54 -3.44
N SER A 82 -0.18 11.21 -3.59
CA SER A 82 0.64 10.69 -2.50
C SER A 82 1.75 11.66 -2.12
N CYS A 83 2.24 11.53 -0.89
CA CYS A 83 3.54 12.03 -0.48
C CYS A 83 4.44 10.80 -0.33
N GLU A 84 5.57 10.78 -1.04
CA GLU A 84 6.60 9.75 -0.89
C GLU A 84 7.94 10.38 -0.57
N PHE A 85 8.69 9.78 0.36
CA PHE A 85 10.03 10.22 0.69
C PHE A 85 10.97 9.05 0.90
N TYR A 86 12.26 9.27 0.65
CA TYR A 86 13.32 8.30 0.82
C TYR A 86 14.46 8.93 1.61
N CYS A 87 14.92 8.22 2.64
CA CYS A 87 15.94 8.69 3.56
C CYS A 87 17.07 7.66 3.65
N ALA A 88 18.25 8.04 3.17
CA ALA A 88 19.48 7.28 3.36
C ALA A 88 19.83 7.22 4.86
N TYR A 89 20.48 6.12 5.22
CA TYR A 89 20.94 5.73 6.55
C TYR A 89 19.83 5.64 7.61
N ALA A 90 18.58 5.44 7.18
CA ALA A 90 17.44 5.13 8.04
C ALA A 90 16.95 3.70 7.80
N ASP A 91 16.30 3.11 8.81
CA ASP A 91 15.55 1.87 8.69
C ASP A 91 14.04 2.07 8.95
N TYR A 92 13.25 1.02 8.79
CA TYR A 92 11.81 1.07 9.01
C TYR A 92 11.40 1.45 10.45
N LYS A 93 12.25 1.24 11.46
CA LYS A 93 11.96 1.64 12.85
C LYS A 93 12.16 3.14 13.01
N ASP A 94 13.21 3.69 12.42
CA ASP A 94 13.39 5.15 12.33
C ASP A 94 12.15 5.79 11.66
N LEU A 95 11.62 5.14 10.62
CA LEU A 95 10.41 5.60 9.94
C LEU A 95 9.13 5.45 10.76
N MET A 96 9.03 4.50 11.69
CA MET A 96 7.89 4.44 12.62
C MET A 96 7.89 5.67 13.53
N ASP A 97 9.04 5.99 14.13
CA ASP A 97 9.18 7.15 15.01
C ASP A 97 8.96 8.46 14.24
N PHE A 98 9.49 8.54 13.01
CA PHE A 98 9.27 9.67 12.12
C PHE A 98 7.79 9.83 11.73
N THR A 99 7.08 8.72 11.48
CA THR A 99 5.64 8.73 11.14
C THR A 99 4.80 9.20 12.32
N GLU A 100 5.12 8.75 13.53
CA GLU A 100 4.49 9.23 14.77
C GLU A 100 4.66 10.75 14.93
N GLU A 101 5.90 11.26 14.78
CA GLU A 101 6.19 12.69 14.88
C GLU A 101 5.45 13.50 13.79
N LEU A 102 5.52 13.04 12.54
CA LEU A 102 4.92 13.71 11.39
C LEU A 102 3.40 13.81 11.53
N LEU A 103 2.71 12.69 11.79
CA LEU A 103 1.26 12.67 11.85
C LEU A 103 0.72 13.38 13.09
N HIS A 104 1.38 13.23 14.24
CA HIS A 104 1.01 13.99 15.44
C HIS A 104 1.08 15.50 15.18
N THR A 105 2.21 15.96 14.64
CA THR A 105 2.43 17.38 14.33
C THR A 105 1.41 17.88 13.31
N LEU A 106 1.21 17.13 12.23
CA LEU A 106 0.27 17.50 11.16
C LEU A 106 -1.15 17.64 11.70
N VAL A 107 -1.62 16.67 12.48
CA VAL A 107 -2.97 16.67 13.07
C VAL A 107 -3.13 17.86 14.02
N VAL A 108 -2.18 18.06 14.94
CA VAL A 108 -2.22 19.19 15.89
C VAL A 108 -2.20 20.54 15.17
N GLU A 109 -1.36 20.72 14.16
CA GLU A 109 -1.31 21.98 13.40
C GLU A 109 -2.56 22.21 12.54
N SER A 110 -3.18 21.13 12.04
CA SER A 110 -4.35 21.21 11.15
C SER A 110 -5.66 21.44 11.90
N VAL A 111 -5.86 20.78 13.04
CA VAL A 111 -7.13 20.81 13.79
C VAL A 111 -7.03 21.41 15.20
N GLY A 112 -5.82 21.70 15.69
CA GLY A 112 -5.58 22.31 17.00
C GLY A 112 -5.56 21.32 18.18
N ALA A 113 -5.66 20.01 17.92
CA ALA A 113 -5.66 18.95 18.92
C ALA A 113 -5.08 17.66 18.30
N PRO A 114 -4.57 16.70 19.11
CA PRO A 114 -4.08 15.43 18.58
C PRO A 114 -5.21 14.43 18.25
N GLN A 115 -6.47 14.83 18.47
CA GLN A 115 -7.64 13.96 18.35
C GLN A 115 -8.57 14.48 17.26
N ILE A 116 -9.07 13.57 16.43
CA ILE A 116 -10.08 13.88 15.42
C ILE A 116 -11.32 13.01 15.61
N GLN A 117 -12.48 13.56 15.26
CA GLN A 117 -13.71 12.80 15.13
C GLN A 117 -13.74 12.14 13.75
N PHE A 118 -13.98 10.83 13.74
CA PHE A 118 -14.15 10.05 12.51
C PHE A 118 -15.50 9.35 12.56
N THR A 119 -16.36 9.65 11.60
CA THR A 119 -17.68 9.03 11.47
C THR A 119 -17.72 8.12 10.26
N GLU A 120 -18.11 6.87 10.48
CA GLU A 120 -18.30 5.90 9.41
C GLU A 120 -19.72 5.33 9.43
N LYS A 121 -20.22 4.96 8.25
CA LYS A 121 -21.47 4.22 8.13
C LYS A 121 -21.24 2.76 8.51
N ILE A 122 -22.06 2.24 9.42
CA ILE A 122 -22.07 0.82 9.77
C ILE A 122 -23.24 0.16 9.03
N GLN A 123 -22.96 -0.92 8.29
CA GLN A 123 -24.01 -1.79 7.77
C GLN A 123 -24.56 -2.67 8.90
N GLN A 124 -25.83 -2.49 9.26
CA GLN A 124 -26.56 -3.50 10.05
C GLN A 124 -27.28 -4.44 9.08
N ASN A 125 -27.02 -5.74 9.18
CA ASN A 125 -27.83 -6.76 8.51
C ASN A 125 -29.21 -6.85 9.19
N ASN A 126 -30.09 -5.90 8.92
CA ASN A 126 -31.49 -5.97 9.32
C ASN A 126 -32.25 -6.64 8.17
N GLY A 127 -32.51 -7.94 8.31
CA GLY A 127 -32.90 -8.85 7.23
C GLY A 127 -33.89 -8.30 6.19
N GLU A 128 -33.52 -8.49 4.92
CA GLU A 128 -34.22 -8.44 3.62
C GLU A 128 -35.43 -7.50 3.35
N ASN A 129 -36.09 -6.82 4.29
CA ASN A 129 -37.35 -6.11 4.00
C ASN A 129 -37.64 -4.82 4.80
N GLU A 130 -36.65 -4.13 5.36
CA GLU A 130 -36.85 -2.80 5.95
C GLU A 130 -35.96 -1.76 5.26
N GLU A 131 -36.48 -0.55 5.05
CA GLU A 131 -35.70 0.59 4.55
C GLU A 131 -34.50 0.80 5.49
N GLU A 132 -33.29 0.48 5.02
CA GLU A 132 -32.07 0.57 5.81
C GLU A 132 -31.80 2.04 6.21
N GLU A 133 -32.25 2.43 7.42
CA GLU A 133 -31.75 3.66 8.04
C GLU A 133 -30.23 3.52 8.20
N ALA A 134 -29.49 4.46 7.59
CA ALA A 134 -28.03 4.48 7.70
C ALA A 134 -27.65 4.74 9.16
N VAL A 135 -27.11 3.72 9.82
CA VAL A 135 -26.51 3.84 11.16
C VAL A 135 -25.08 4.33 11.01
N TYR A 136 -24.72 5.35 11.77
CA TYR A 136 -23.38 5.93 11.80
C TYR A 136 -22.76 5.68 13.17
N ASP A 137 -21.46 5.37 13.18
CA ASP A 137 -20.65 5.33 14.39
C ASP A 137 -19.58 6.41 14.34
N THR A 138 -19.45 7.14 15.45
CA THR A 138 -18.48 8.22 15.58
C THR A 138 -17.43 7.79 16.59
N LYS A 139 -16.20 7.70 16.11
CA LYS A 139 -15.03 7.31 16.89
C LYS A 139 -14.12 8.53 17.07
N ILE A 140 -13.35 8.51 18.16
CA ILE A 140 -12.24 9.44 18.35
C ILE A 140 -10.95 8.72 17.97
N LEU A 141 -10.25 9.25 16.99
CA LEU A 141 -8.92 8.81 16.60
C LEU A 141 -7.90 9.71 17.29
N ASP A 142 -7.03 9.13 18.10
CA ASP A 142 -6.00 9.84 18.85
C ASP A 142 -4.62 9.60 18.20
N PHE A 143 -4.04 10.67 17.68
CA PHE A 143 -2.71 10.70 17.06
C PHE A 143 -1.63 11.12 18.05
N THR A 144 -1.84 10.91 19.36
CA THR A 144 -0.80 11.03 20.38
C THR A 144 0.11 9.79 20.36
N PRO A 145 1.43 9.93 20.10
CA PRO A 145 2.36 8.81 20.16
C PRO A 145 2.50 8.24 21.60
N PRO A 146 2.92 6.97 21.76
CA PRO A 146 3.25 6.02 20.70
C PRO A 146 1.99 5.36 20.10
N PHE A 147 2.05 5.04 18.81
CA PHE A 147 1.02 4.28 18.12
C PHE A 147 1.10 2.79 18.45
N ASN A 148 -0.02 2.09 18.29
CA ASN A 148 -0.07 0.64 18.51
C ASN A 148 0.81 -0.07 17.49
N ARG A 149 1.31 -1.26 17.83
CA ARG A 149 2.16 -2.07 16.95
C ARG A 149 1.69 -3.53 16.99
N ILE A 150 1.41 -4.12 15.83
CA ILE A 150 0.96 -5.51 15.65
C ILE A 150 1.92 -6.23 14.71
N ASP A 151 2.46 -7.36 15.15
CA ASP A 151 3.17 -8.29 14.28
C ASP A 151 2.13 -9.11 13.50
N VAL A 152 2.00 -8.80 12.22
CA VAL A 152 0.99 -9.37 11.32
C VAL A 152 1.10 -10.89 11.26
N TRP A 153 2.29 -11.43 11.02
CA TRP A 153 2.44 -12.86 10.80
C TRP A 153 2.11 -13.66 12.06
N LYS A 154 2.58 -13.17 13.22
CA LYS A 154 2.27 -13.77 14.51
C LYS A 154 0.77 -13.72 14.81
N GLU A 155 0.14 -12.57 14.58
CA GLU A 155 -1.28 -12.36 14.86
C GLU A 155 -2.18 -13.21 13.94
N LEU A 156 -1.86 -13.28 12.65
CA LEU A 156 -2.55 -14.20 11.72
C LEU A 156 -2.42 -15.66 12.18
N GLY A 157 -1.26 -16.06 12.68
CA GLY A 157 -1.03 -17.40 13.23
C GLY A 157 -1.98 -17.75 14.38
N VAL A 158 -2.31 -16.77 15.23
CA VAL A 158 -3.30 -16.95 16.31
C VAL A 158 -4.69 -17.19 15.73
N TYR A 159 -5.18 -16.30 14.85
CA TYR A 159 -6.54 -16.44 14.29
C TYR A 159 -6.71 -17.71 13.45
N VAL A 160 -5.72 -18.06 12.63
CA VAL A 160 -5.74 -19.29 11.84
C VAL A 160 -5.69 -20.53 12.74
N GLY A 161 -4.92 -20.48 13.83
CA GLY A 161 -4.88 -21.54 14.84
C GLY A 161 -6.19 -21.73 15.58
N GLU A 162 -6.87 -20.64 15.95
CA GLU A 162 -8.21 -20.67 16.56
C GLU A 162 -9.27 -21.29 15.62
N ALA A 163 -9.14 -21.07 14.32
CA ALA A 163 -9.94 -21.73 13.29
C ALA A 163 -9.54 -23.19 13.00
N GLY A 164 -8.56 -23.73 13.72
CA GLY A 164 -8.08 -25.11 13.60
C GLY A 164 -7.16 -25.37 12.39
N GLY A 165 -6.64 -24.32 11.77
CA GLY A 165 -5.67 -24.38 10.67
C GLY A 165 -4.23 -24.10 11.13
N SER A 166 -3.30 -24.05 10.17
CA SER A 166 -1.94 -23.56 10.40
C SER A 166 -1.43 -22.83 9.16
N LEU A 167 -0.73 -21.72 9.37
CA LEU A 167 -0.05 -21.01 8.29
C LEU A 167 1.19 -21.81 7.83
N PRO A 168 1.54 -21.78 6.53
CA PRO A 168 2.85 -22.25 6.06
C PRO A 168 3.98 -21.44 6.70
N LEU A 169 5.24 -21.90 6.59
CA LEU A 169 6.37 -21.10 7.04
C LEU A 169 6.58 -19.90 6.09
N PRO A 170 6.93 -18.69 6.60
CA PRO A 170 7.18 -17.53 5.75
C PRO A 170 8.21 -17.78 4.64
N THR A 171 9.23 -18.58 4.93
CA THR A 171 10.31 -18.96 4.02
C THR A 171 9.88 -19.86 2.87
N GLU A 172 8.67 -20.43 2.93
CA GLU A 172 8.14 -21.36 1.93
C GLU A 172 7.01 -20.75 1.11
N LEU A 173 6.66 -19.47 1.33
CA LEU A 173 5.49 -18.84 0.72
C LEU A 173 5.58 -18.64 -0.80
N ASP A 174 6.77 -18.76 -1.39
CA ASP A 174 6.98 -18.72 -2.83
C ASP A 174 6.72 -20.08 -3.53
N THR A 175 6.39 -21.13 -2.78
CA THR A 175 6.10 -22.47 -3.29
C THR A 175 4.63 -22.67 -3.68
N GLU A 176 4.37 -23.59 -4.62
CA GLU A 176 3.00 -23.99 -4.99
C GLU A 176 2.30 -24.71 -3.84
N GLU A 177 3.06 -25.47 -3.03
CA GLU A 177 2.57 -26.19 -1.86
C GLU A 177 2.01 -25.22 -0.81
N ALA A 178 2.75 -24.15 -0.48
CA ALA A 178 2.29 -23.13 0.45
C ALA A 178 1.05 -22.39 -0.07
N ASN A 179 1.01 -22.08 -1.37
CA ASN A 179 -0.16 -21.47 -1.99
C ASN A 179 -1.41 -22.36 -1.87
N LEU A 180 -1.28 -23.66 -2.16
CA LEU A 180 -2.37 -24.62 -2.04
C LEU A 180 -2.82 -24.80 -0.58
N GLN A 181 -1.87 -24.80 0.37
CA GLN A 181 -2.19 -24.82 1.80
C GLN A 181 -3.06 -23.61 2.19
N LEU A 182 -2.69 -22.40 1.75
CA LEU A 182 -3.49 -21.19 2.00
C LEU A 182 -4.89 -21.29 1.39
N GLN A 183 -5.03 -21.77 0.14
CA GLN A 183 -6.35 -21.98 -0.47
C GLN A 183 -7.21 -23.00 0.30
N ASN A 184 -6.59 -24.06 0.84
CA ASN A 184 -7.26 -25.03 1.69
C ASN A 184 -7.70 -24.39 3.02
N LEU A 185 -6.91 -23.50 3.62
CA LEU A 185 -7.33 -22.75 4.83
C LEU A 185 -8.61 -21.95 4.55
N PHE A 186 -8.68 -21.23 3.43
CA PHE A 186 -9.83 -20.44 3.04
C PHE A 186 -11.11 -21.28 2.94
N THR A 187 -11.02 -22.47 2.35
CA THR A 187 -12.19 -23.32 2.09
C THR A 187 -12.59 -24.19 3.28
N GLN A 188 -11.61 -24.79 3.97
CA GLN A 188 -11.83 -25.83 4.97
C GLN A 188 -11.95 -25.29 6.40
N HIS A 189 -11.28 -24.19 6.72
CA HIS A 189 -11.17 -23.68 8.09
C HIS A 189 -11.83 -22.32 8.28
N LEU A 190 -11.61 -21.40 7.34
CA LEU A 190 -12.04 -20.00 7.47
C LEU A 190 -13.39 -19.73 6.79
N HIS A 191 -13.75 -20.56 5.81
CA HIS A 191 -14.93 -20.40 4.95
C HIS A 191 -15.02 -18.99 4.32
N LEU A 192 -13.87 -18.47 3.90
CA LEU A 192 -13.74 -17.16 3.25
C LEU A 192 -13.70 -17.32 1.72
N PRO A 193 -14.22 -16.34 0.96
CA PRO A 193 -14.08 -16.34 -0.49
C PRO A 193 -12.61 -16.21 -0.89
N ILE A 194 -12.16 -17.07 -1.79
CA ILE A 194 -10.82 -17.01 -2.37
C ILE A 194 -10.74 -15.81 -3.32
N PRO A 195 -9.73 -14.92 -3.16
CA PRO A 195 -9.50 -13.83 -4.10
C PRO A 195 -9.12 -14.36 -5.49
N SER A 196 -9.48 -13.63 -6.53
CA SER A 196 -9.11 -13.95 -7.91
C SER A 196 -8.17 -12.87 -8.46
N PRO A 197 -6.99 -13.21 -8.99
CA PRO A 197 -6.38 -14.56 -8.99
C PRO A 197 -5.97 -15.01 -7.57
N ALA A 198 -5.88 -16.33 -7.35
CA ALA A 198 -5.55 -16.93 -6.06
C ALA A 198 -4.03 -16.95 -5.77
N THR A 199 -3.36 -15.83 -5.99
CA THR A 199 -1.92 -15.70 -5.72
C THR A 199 -1.66 -15.66 -4.22
N THR A 200 -0.48 -16.12 -3.78
CA THR A 200 -0.11 -16.13 -2.36
C THR A 200 -0.23 -14.75 -1.71
N PRO A 201 0.25 -13.65 -2.34
CA PRO A 201 0.12 -12.32 -1.76
C PRO A 201 -1.33 -11.91 -1.53
N ARG A 202 -2.22 -12.14 -2.51
CA ARG A 202 -3.66 -11.79 -2.41
C ARG A 202 -4.39 -12.62 -1.36
N LEU A 203 -4.02 -13.89 -1.18
CA LEU A 203 -4.56 -14.73 -0.10
C LEU A 203 -4.17 -14.17 1.27
N ILE A 204 -2.91 -13.78 1.47
CA ILE A 204 -2.45 -13.23 2.75
C ILE A 204 -3.08 -11.85 3.01
N ASP A 205 -3.11 -10.96 2.00
CA ASP A 205 -3.81 -9.68 2.05
C ASP A 205 -5.28 -9.84 2.49
N LYS A 206 -5.97 -10.85 1.93
CA LYS A 206 -7.35 -11.14 2.31
C LYS A 206 -7.49 -11.62 3.77
N LEU A 207 -6.48 -12.27 4.34
CA LEU A 207 -6.46 -12.62 5.75
C LEU A 207 -6.23 -11.39 6.63
N ILE A 208 -5.30 -10.50 6.25
CA ILE A 208 -4.99 -9.26 6.99
C ILE A 208 -6.23 -8.36 7.03
N SER A 209 -6.85 -8.09 5.88
CA SER A 209 -8.05 -7.26 5.76
C SER A 209 -9.27 -7.84 6.48
N HIS A 210 -9.33 -9.16 6.68
CA HIS A 210 -10.42 -9.79 7.43
C HIS A 210 -10.15 -9.82 8.95
N PHE A 211 -8.94 -10.20 9.36
CA PHE A 211 -8.64 -10.49 10.76
C PHE A 211 -7.95 -9.36 11.52
N ILE A 212 -7.23 -8.45 10.85
CA ILE A 212 -6.39 -7.47 11.55
C ILE A 212 -6.90 -6.05 11.31
N GLU A 213 -7.04 -5.62 10.06
CA GLU A 213 -7.41 -4.22 9.74
C GLU A 213 -8.66 -3.72 10.47
N PRO A 214 -9.80 -4.45 10.52
CA PRO A 214 -11.01 -3.95 11.17
C PRO A 214 -10.87 -3.69 12.68
N ARG A 215 -9.83 -4.26 13.31
CA ARG A 215 -9.53 -4.07 14.74
C ARG A 215 -8.65 -2.85 15.00
N CYS A 216 -8.00 -2.32 13.96
CA CYS A 216 -7.10 -1.17 14.04
C CYS A 216 -7.89 0.16 14.05
N THR A 217 -8.62 0.42 15.13
CA THR A 217 -9.36 1.69 15.28
C THR A 217 -8.38 2.86 15.47
N GLN A 218 -7.51 2.79 16.48
CA GLN A 218 -6.46 3.80 16.69
C GLN A 218 -5.33 3.60 15.67
N PRO A 219 -4.50 4.64 15.40
CA PRO A 219 -3.31 4.48 14.59
C PRO A 219 -2.47 3.28 15.06
N THR A 220 -2.29 2.32 14.16
CA THR A 220 -1.67 1.03 14.46
C THR A 220 -0.72 0.63 13.34
N PHE A 221 0.56 0.48 13.67
CA PHE A 221 1.56 -0.08 12.77
C PHE A 221 1.38 -1.60 12.66
N LEU A 222 1.11 -2.07 11.45
CA LEU A 222 1.16 -3.47 11.07
C LEU A 222 2.56 -3.74 10.53
N TYR A 223 3.32 -4.66 11.12
CA TYR A 223 4.68 -5.01 10.68
C TYR A 223 4.89 -6.51 10.64
N GLY A 224 6.01 -6.99 10.07
CA GLY A 224 6.23 -8.43 9.91
C GLY A 224 5.44 -9.02 8.75
N HIS A 225 5.37 -8.27 7.65
CA HIS A 225 4.84 -8.76 6.38
C HIS A 225 5.79 -9.79 5.76
N PRO A 226 5.28 -10.80 5.04
CA PRO A 226 6.13 -11.74 4.31
C PRO A 226 6.74 -11.16 3.03
N ILE A 227 7.89 -11.69 2.61
CA ILE A 227 8.61 -11.26 1.39
C ILE A 227 7.73 -11.29 0.14
N VAL A 228 6.87 -12.31 0.00
CA VAL A 228 5.99 -12.45 -1.18
C VAL A 228 5.03 -11.26 -1.36
N MET A 229 4.68 -10.54 -0.30
CA MET A 229 3.83 -9.34 -0.37
C MET A 229 4.63 -8.06 -0.59
N SER A 230 5.96 -8.10 -0.53
CA SER A 230 6.80 -6.91 -0.36
C SER A 230 8.08 -7.04 -1.20
N PRO A 231 7.94 -7.02 -2.54
CA PRO A 231 9.03 -7.33 -3.47
C PRO A 231 10.18 -6.32 -3.44
N LEU A 232 9.97 -5.13 -2.85
CA LEU A 232 10.93 -4.02 -2.79
C LEU A 232 11.49 -3.79 -1.37
N ALA A 233 10.94 -4.46 -0.35
CA ALA A 233 11.32 -4.25 1.05
C ALA A 233 12.46 -5.18 1.47
N ARG A 234 13.43 -4.69 2.23
CA ARG A 234 14.53 -5.49 2.78
C ARG A 234 14.01 -6.65 3.63
N GLU A 235 14.62 -7.82 3.51
CA GLU A 235 14.34 -8.94 4.42
C GLU A 235 14.73 -8.58 5.86
N SER A 236 13.89 -8.98 6.82
CA SER A 236 14.17 -8.80 8.24
C SER A 236 15.29 -9.72 8.71
N GLU A 237 16.14 -9.19 9.58
CA GLU A 237 17.18 -9.96 10.25
C GLU A 237 16.73 -10.39 11.67
N GLY A 238 17.17 -11.56 12.12
CA GLY A 238 16.97 -12.05 13.49
C GLY A 238 16.19 -13.37 13.56
N GLU A 239 16.32 -14.06 14.71
CA GLU A 239 15.67 -15.34 14.96
C GLU A 239 14.14 -15.17 14.96
N GLY A 240 13.45 -16.00 14.15
CA GLY A 240 11.99 -15.97 14.01
C GLY A 240 11.48 -14.89 13.06
N ARG A 241 12.36 -14.29 12.25
CA ARG A 241 12.04 -13.26 11.25
C ARG A 241 12.33 -13.71 9.82
N GLU A 242 12.83 -14.92 9.64
CA GLU A 242 13.17 -15.50 8.34
C GLU A 242 11.94 -15.49 7.40
N GLY A 243 12.10 -15.00 6.17
CA GLY A 243 10.99 -14.89 5.21
C GLY A 243 10.04 -13.70 5.45
N LEU A 244 10.30 -12.85 6.44
CA LEU A 244 9.59 -11.59 6.70
C LEU A 244 10.41 -10.38 6.25
N VAL A 245 9.78 -9.22 6.12
CA VAL A 245 10.42 -7.97 5.70
C VAL A 245 10.33 -6.87 6.74
N ASP A 246 11.29 -5.95 6.65
CA ASP A 246 11.35 -4.69 7.40
C ASP A 246 10.38 -3.67 6.81
N ARG A 247 9.08 -4.00 6.89
CA ARG A 247 7.98 -3.22 6.35
C ARG A 247 6.95 -2.94 7.44
N PHE A 248 6.38 -1.74 7.41
CA PHE A 248 5.14 -1.47 8.09
C PHE A 248 4.09 -0.80 7.20
N GLU A 249 2.83 -1.05 7.53
CA GLU A 249 1.70 -0.22 7.13
C GLU A 249 1.16 0.47 8.38
N LEU A 250 0.74 1.73 8.28
CA LEU A 250 -0.04 2.38 9.34
C LEU A 250 -1.52 2.27 8.97
N VAL A 251 -2.30 1.58 9.80
CA VAL A 251 -3.75 1.48 9.66
C VAL A 251 -4.41 2.37 10.69
N VAL A 252 -5.39 3.17 10.25
CA VAL A 252 -6.18 4.08 11.09
C VAL A 252 -7.66 3.88 10.78
N GLY A 253 -8.52 3.71 11.79
CA GLY A 253 -9.95 3.48 11.56
C GLY A 253 -10.24 2.30 10.65
N GLY A 254 -9.38 1.27 10.69
CA GLY A 254 -9.46 0.08 9.84
C GLY A 254 -9.12 0.29 8.36
N ARG A 255 -8.44 1.39 8.00
CA ARG A 255 -7.95 1.62 6.64
C ARG A 255 -6.48 1.98 6.66
N GLU A 256 -5.70 1.39 5.75
CA GLU A 256 -4.29 1.75 5.52
C GLU A 256 -4.18 3.26 5.24
N LEU A 257 -3.16 3.93 5.76
CA LEU A 257 -2.87 5.35 5.51
C LEU A 257 -1.44 5.55 4.98
N VAL A 258 -0.51 4.76 5.51
CA VAL A 258 0.93 4.82 5.20
C VAL A 258 1.41 3.42 4.86
N ASN A 259 2.32 3.31 3.91
CA ASN A 259 3.14 2.13 3.65
C ASN A 259 4.62 2.54 3.64
N ALA A 260 5.48 1.81 4.32
CA ALA A 260 6.89 2.15 4.44
C ALA A 260 7.76 0.91 4.72
N TYR A 261 9.02 0.95 4.31
CA TYR A 261 9.95 -0.15 4.54
C TYR A 261 11.41 0.29 4.47
N SER A 262 12.29 -0.50 5.08
CA SER A 262 13.70 -0.50 4.73
C SER A 262 13.84 -1.01 3.30
N GLU A 263 14.60 -0.31 2.47
CA GLU A 263 14.72 -0.57 1.04
C GLU A 263 15.61 -1.77 0.74
N LEU A 264 15.17 -2.63 -0.18
CA LEU A 264 16.03 -3.67 -0.74
C LEU A 264 17.09 -3.02 -1.64
N SER A 265 18.36 -3.15 -1.24
CA SER A 265 19.51 -2.60 -1.95
C SER A 265 20.31 -3.65 -2.74
N ASP A 266 20.05 -4.95 -2.55
CA ASP A 266 20.76 -6.03 -3.25
C ASP A 266 20.15 -6.24 -4.65
N PRO A 267 20.92 -6.02 -5.74
CA PRO A 267 20.41 -6.14 -7.11
C PRO A 267 20.08 -7.58 -7.52
N GLU A 268 20.79 -8.59 -7.01
CA GLU A 268 20.53 -9.99 -7.35
C GLU A 268 19.23 -10.46 -6.70
N GLU A 269 19.04 -10.12 -5.43
CA GLU A 269 17.80 -10.42 -4.71
C GLU A 269 16.62 -9.63 -5.29
N GLN A 270 16.82 -8.36 -5.65
CA GLN A 270 15.77 -7.56 -6.29
C GLN A 270 15.34 -8.17 -7.64
N ARG A 271 16.30 -8.68 -8.42
CA ARG A 271 16.02 -9.41 -9.67
C ARG A 271 15.23 -10.69 -9.42
N ARG A 272 15.59 -11.46 -8.39
CA ARG A 272 14.84 -12.67 -7.99
C ARG A 272 13.38 -12.33 -7.68
N ARG A 273 13.13 -11.25 -6.94
CA ARG A 273 11.77 -10.80 -6.58
C ARG A 273 10.96 -10.28 -7.76
N PHE A 274 11.59 -9.57 -8.70
CA PHE A 274 10.90 -9.20 -9.96
C PHE A 274 10.50 -10.44 -10.76
N ASN A 275 11.31 -11.49 -10.78
CA ASN A 275 10.94 -12.75 -11.44
C ASN A 275 9.77 -13.45 -10.74
N MET A 276 9.64 -13.35 -9.41
CA MET A 276 8.46 -13.85 -8.68
C MET A 276 7.19 -13.10 -9.09
N GLN A 277 7.24 -11.76 -9.16
CA GLN A 277 6.10 -10.95 -9.64
C GLN A 277 5.71 -11.31 -11.08
N LEU A 278 6.69 -11.57 -11.95
CA LEU A 278 6.43 -12.04 -13.31
C LEU A 278 5.65 -13.36 -13.34
N GLN A 279 5.97 -14.30 -12.44
CA GLN A 279 5.23 -15.57 -12.34
C GLN A 279 3.79 -15.36 -11.88
N ASP A 280 3.55 -14.44 -10.94
CA ASP A 280 2.20 -14.09 -10.51
C ASP A 280 1.40 -13.40 -11.62
N ARG A 281 2.05 -12.55 -12.42
CA ARG A 281 1.46 -11.97 -13.63
C ARG A 281 1.06 -13.03 -14.64
N ASP A 282 1.91 -14.03 -14.86
CA ASP A 282 1.63 -15.15 -15.77
C ASP A 282 0.47 -16.03 -15.25
N LYS A 283 0.20 -16.02 -13.94
CA LYS A 283 -1.01 -16.60 -13.32
C LYS A 283 -2.26 -15.70 -13.43
N GLY A 284 -2.15 -14.55 -14.11
CA GLY A 284 -3.25 -13.63 -14.38
C GLY A 284 -3.32 -12.41 -13.45
N ASP A 285 -2.30 -12.18 -12.62
CA ASP A 285 -2.24 -10.99 -11.76
C ASP A 285 -1.81 -9.74 -12.54
N GLN A 286 -2.78 -8.93 -12.95
CA GLN A 286 -2.54 -7.74 -13.76
C GLN A 286 -1.86 -6.60 -12.99
N GLU A 287 -1.81 -6.67 -11.66
CA GLU A 287 -1.16 -5.69 -10.79
C GLU A 287 0.35 -5.96 -10.67
N SER A 288 0.83 -7.12 -11.15
CA SER A 288 2.24 -7.47 -11.13
C SER A 288 2.98 -6.98 -12.37
N HIS A 289 4.09 -6.26 -12.15
CA HIS A 289 4.90 -5.68 -13.23
C HIS A 289 6.14 -6.50 -13.57
N GLY A 290 6.69 -6.23 -14.75
CA GLY A 290 7.92 -6.88 -15.20
C GLY A 290 9.18 -6.24 -14.63
N THR A 291 10.31 -6.87 -14.94
CA THR A 291 11.63 -6.45 -14.50
C THR A 291 12.04 -5.09 -15.09
N ASP A 292 12.36 -4.11 -14.23
CA ASP A 292 13.01 -2.87 -14.63
C ASP A 292 14.54 -3.04 -14.60
N GLU A 293 15.12 -3.39 -15.74
CA GLU A 293 16.57 -3.56 -15.89
C GLU A 293 17.35 -2.27 -15.63
N THR A 294 16.76 -1.10 -15.89
CA THR A 294 17.43 0.17 -15.64
C THR A 294 17.54 0.46 -14.15
N PHE A 295 16.54 0.05 -13.37
CA PHE A 295 16.58 0.14 -11.91
C PHE A 295 17.54 -0.88 -11.31
N LEU A 296 17.55 -2.13 -11.79
CA LEU A 296 18.54 -3.13 -11.36
C LEU A 296 19.97 -2.66 -11.63
N GLN A 297 20.22 -2.12 -12.82
CA GLN A 297 21.52 -1.52 -13.14
C GLN A 297 21.85 -0.36 -12.21
N ALA A 298 20.88 0.48 -11.82
CA ALA A 298 21.11 1.55 -10.87
C ALA A 298 21.49 1.02 -9.48
N LEU A 299 20.83 -0.04 -9.00
CA LEU A 299 21.18 -0.71 -7.74
C LEU A 299 22.62 -1.23 -7.71
N GLU A 300 23.15 -1.69 -8.86
CA GLU A 300 24.55 -2.12 -8.99
C GLU A 300 25.57 -1.00 -8.72
N TYR A 301 25.18 0.28 -8.87
CA TYR A 301 26.03 1.41 -8.47
C TYR A 301 26.05 1.64 -6.95
N GLY A 302 25.14 1.01 -6.21
CA GLY A 302 25.05 1.04 -4.76
C GLY A 302 23.98 2.00 -4.25
N LEU A 303 22.85 1.43 -3.81
CA LEU A 303 21.90 2.13 -2.93
C LEU A 303 22.41 2.03 -1.49
N PRO A 304 22.74 3.14 -0.79
CA PRO A 304 23.05 3.07 0.64
C PRO A 304 21.86 2.47 1.42
N PRO A 305 22.07 1.95 2.65
CA PRO A 305 20.95 1.58 3.52
C PRO A 305 19.95 2.74 3.54
N THR A 306 18.73 2.50 3.12
CA THR A 306 17.72 3.53 2.88
C THR A 306 16.39 3.01 3.39
N ALA A 307 15.53 3.90 3.85
CA ALA A 307 14.13 3.56 4.11
C ALA A 307 13.22 4.52 3.32
N GLY A 308 12.20 3.96 2.70
CA GLY A 308 11.18 4.68 1.94
C GLY A 308 9.84 4.66 2.63
N TRP A 309 9.05 5.69 2.36
CA TRP A 309 7.77 5.95 2.99
C TRP A 309 6.81 6.55 1.99
N GLY A 310 5.55 6.12 2.02
CA GLY A 310 4.47 6.67 1.20
C GLY A 310 3.17 6.81 1.98
N MET A 311 2.44 7.89 1.72
CA MET A 311 1.11 8.15 2.31
C MET A 311 0.15 8.71 1.28
N GLY A 312 -1.08 8.20 1.29
CA GLY A 312 -2.19 8.75 0.50
C GLY A 312 -2.67 10.07 1.10
N VAL A 313 -2.42 11.19 0.42
CA VAL A 313 -2.82 12.53 0.90
C VAL A 313 -4.34 12.65 0.90
N ASP A 314 -5.03 12.18 -0.14
CA ASP A 314 -6.49 12.24 -0.19
C ASP A 314 -7.12 11.48 0.98
N ARG A 315 -6.57 10.31 1.32
CA ARG A 315 -7.04 9.50 2.46
C ARG A 315 -6.78 10.18 3.81
N LEU A 316 -5.65 10.87 3.97
CA LEU A 316 -5.40 11.72 5.14
C LEU A 316 -6.46 12.83 5.25
N VAL A 317 -6.76 13.52 4.15
CA VAL A 317 -7.80 14.57 4.14
C VAL A 317 -9.17 13.98 4.47
N MET A 318 -9.50 12.78 3.99
CA MET A 318 -10.74 12.07 4.36
C MET A 318 -10.85 11.88 5.87
N PHE A 319 -9.79 11.42 6.54
CA PHE A 319 -9.78 11.29 8.00
C PHE A 319 -9.96 12.63 8.69
N LEU A 320 -9.15 13.65 8.33
CA LEU A 320 -9.19 14.97 8.97
C LEU A 320 -10.53 15.70 8.79
N THR A 321 -11.27 15.39 7.73
CA THR A 321 -12.56 16.02 7.41
C THR A 321 -13.76 15.11 7.69
N SER A 322 -13.54 13.93 8.28
CA SER A 322 -14.54 12.90 8.54
C SER A 322 -15.40 12.57 7.32
N LYS A 323 -14.76 12.40 6.15
CA LYS A 323 -15.42 11.99 4.90
C LYS A 323 -15.21 10.51 4.63
N GLU A 324 -16.31 9.82 4.37
CA GLU A 324 -16.29 8.39 4.05
C GLU A 324 -15.84 8.14 2.61
N HIS A 325 -16.16 9.07 1.70
CA HIS A 325 -15.89 8.95 0.27
C HIS A 325 -14.79 9.90 -0.20
N ILE A 326 -13.80 9.38 -0.93
CA ILE A 326 -12.69 10.13 -1.52
C ILE A 326 -13.17 11.26 -2.45
N ARG A 327 -14.32 11.09 -3.09
CA ARG A 327 -14.92 12.11 -3.96
C ARG A 327 -15.24 13.41 -3.22
N ASP A 328 -15.44 13.35 -1.90
CA ASP A 328 -15.82 14.51 -1.09
C ASP A 328 -14.59 15.36 -0.69
N VAL A 329 -13.38 14.87 -0.94
CA VAL A 329 -12.11 15.58 -0.71
C VAL A 329 -11.38 15.93 -2.01
N LEU A 330 -11.96 15.56 -3.16
CA LEU A 330 -11.47 15.91 -4.49
C LEU A 330 -12.32 17.04 -5.08
N ALA A 331 -11.69 18.08 -5.62
CA ALA A 331 -12.42 19.18 -6.26
C ALA A 331 -13.21 18.73 -7.50
N PHE A 332 -12.65 17.78 -8.26
CA PHE A 332 -13.24 17.23 -9.48
C PHE A 332 -13.01 15.70 -9.52
N PRO A 333 -13.77 14.90 -8.75
CA PRO A 333 -13.62 13.45 -8.74
C PRO A 333 -14.02 12.83 -10.08
N MET A 334 -13.46 11.67 -10.40
CA MET A 334 -13.87 10.96 -11.62
C MET A 334 -15.28 10.41 -11.43
N VAL A 335 -16.18 10.76 -12.36
CA VAL A 335 -17.56 10.27 -12.37
C VAL A 335 -17.77 9.40 -13.59
N LYS A 336 -18.44 8.26 -13.39
CA LYS A 336 -18.85 7.39 -14.49
C LYS A 336 -19.76 8.17 -15.45
N GLN A 337 -19.37 8.30 -16.71
CA GLN A 337 -20.20 8.96 -17.70
C GLN A 337 -21.47 8.13 -17.97
N GLU A 338 -22.62 8.80 -18.04
CA GLU A 338 -23.84 8.18 -18.55
C GLU A 338 -23.63 7.82 -20.01
N LYS A 339 -23.95 6.57 -20.39
CA LYS A 339 -23.95 6.16 -21.79
C LYS A 339 -24.99 7.02 -22.51
N LYS A 340 -24.55 7.95 -23.37
CA LYS A 340 -25.46 8.58 -24.32
C LYS A 340 -25.97 7.48 -25.24
N GLU A 341 -27.26 7.16 -25.14
CA GLU A 341 -27.93 6.38 -26.17
C GLU A 341 -27.77 7.14 -27.48
N GLU A 342 -26.98 6.59 -28.40
CA GLU A 342 -26.96 7.05 -29.78
C GLU A 342 -28.37 6.86 -30.33
N LYS A 343 -29.16 7.93 -30.35
CA LYS A 343 -30.37 7.99 -31.16
C LYS A 343 -29.93 7.75 -32.59
N LYS A 344 -30.17 6.54 -33.10
CA LYS A 344 -30.15 6.28 -34.54
C LYS A 344 -31.16 7.24 -35.16
N GLU A 345 -30.68 8.23 -35.91
CA GLU A 345 -31.53 9.00 -36.80
C GLU A 345 -32.04 8.00 -37.87
N GLU A 346 -33.36 7.81 -37.91
CA GLU A 346 -34.08 7.02 -38.92
C GLU A 346 -34.17 7.74 -40.27
#